data_AF-A0A662KL13-F1
#
_entry.id   AF-A0A662KL13-F1
#
_cell.length_a   1.000
_cell.length_b   1.000
_cell.length_c   1.000
_cell.angle_alpha   90.00
_cell.angle_beta   90.00
_cell.angle_gamma   90.00
#
_symmetry.space_group_name_H-M   'P 1'
#
loop_
_entity.id
_entity.type
_entity.pdbx_description
1 polymer ?
#
loop_
_entity_poly.entity_id
_entity_poly.type
_entity_poly.pdbx_seq_one_letter_code
_entity_poly.pdbx_strand_id
1 'polypeptide(L)'
;MKCQYGVKKEGGMRVAVVECEGCEHASTLVDRECRTNIVQLLMKEGELGRLVLNHPFVKVFEGEPLMFLKGAAAFVEGVQSIDMAGLSAYEKECGEWQGMRDALTAIREMAGADPITAYQQLRELVRKERKTARKKPVILEKKERNDCDGHRRRYLHSLMEVLTKGELDTRVSPGKESDFYYMYAMQPYVRPLFFDTYIHMTPPPDAVFIKKYEIKRKGGRPLQVALYSLSTRPEKLYFVIPPEYNLSPDELKLLQRVKEKLAKHRPEDSSFMDPETSREYFLKFARATLRTIAEDEGIPLDIEKLEILSDIFAKYTAGLGLLEDLLLDANIQDIYINAPVANNPLHIVWQGEEYTSNIYFSEQDVDALSSRFRSLSGRPFSEAAPILDMGLDAYDSRIAAISRPLT
;
A
#
# COMPACT_ATOMS: atom_id res chain seq x y z
N MET A 1 -1.93 -21.98 -4.60
CA MET A 1 -0.87 -21.93 -5.66
C MET A 1 0.11 -20.80 -5.32
N LYS A 2 1.41 -20.88 -5.67
CA LYS A 2 2.34 -19.74 -5.46
C LYS A 2 2.03 -18.64 -6.47
N CYS A 3 1.76 -17.43 -5.99
CA CYS A 3 1.54 -16.26 -6.86
C CYS A 3 2.81 -15.98 -7.67
N GLN A 4 2.66 -15.68 -8.96
CA GLN A 4 3.79 -15.25 -9.79
C GLN A 4 4.18 -13.83 -9.40
N TYR A 5 5.46 -13.51 -9.44
CA TYR A 5 5.94 -12.15 -9.17
C TYR A 5 7.14 -11.82 -10.05
N GLY A 6 7.32 -10.52 -10.33
CA GLY A 6 8.48 -9.96 -11.00
C GLY A 6 9.13 -8.85 -10.16
N VAL A 7 10.42 -8.62 -10.35
CA VAL A 7 11.13 -7.51 -9.70
C VAL A 7 11.64 -6.54 -10.76
N LYS A 8 11.31 -5.26 -10.61
CA LYS A 8 11.74 -4.17 -11.49
C LYS A 8 12.40 -3.05 -10.70
N LYS A 9 13.02 -2.10 -11.41
CA LYS A 9 13.63 -0.90 -10.82
C LYS A 9 12.83 0.33 -11.24
N GLU A 10 12.33 1.09 -10.27
CA GLU A 10 11.59 2.35 -10.49
C GLU A 10 12.22 3.44 -9.64
N GLY A 11 12.62 4.59 -10.22
CA GLY A 11 13.17 5.71 -9.47
C GLY A 11 14.42 5.39 -8.61
N GLY A 12 15.21 4.38 -9.00
CA GLY A 12 16.36 3.90 -8.21
C GLY A 12 16.02 2.81 -7.18
N MET A 13 14.74 2.56 -6.92
CA MET A 13 14.22 1.62 -5.95
C MET A 13 13.90 0.25 -6.58
N ARG A 14 14.17 -0.85 -5.88
CA ARG A 14 13.72 -2.20 -6.29
C ARG A 14 12.27 -2.42 -5.86
N VAL A 15 11.42 -2.77 -6.82
CA VAL A 15 9.99 -2.97 -6.67
C VAL A 15 9.64 -4.40 -7.04
N ALA A 16 9.06 -5.14 -6.09
CA ALA A 16 8.46 -6.45 -6.37
C ALA A 16 6.98 -6.27 -6.72
N VAL A 17 6.54 -6.83 -7.84
CA VAL A 17 5.14 -6.85 -8.27
C VAL A 17 4.67 -8.29 -8.27
N VAL A 18 3.69 -8.60 -7.43
CA VAL A 18 3.03 -9.90 -7.34
C VAL A 18 1.78 -9.85 -8.20
N GLU A 19 1.70 -10.70 -9.21
CA GLU A 19 0.50 -10.86 -10.03
C GLU A 19 -0.53 -11.65 -9.23
N CYS A 20 -1.50 -10.93 -8.66
CA CYS A 20 -2.61 -11.50 -7.91
C CYS A 20 -3.89 -11.60 -8.77
N GLU A 21 -3.89 -11.03 -9.97
CA GLU A 21 -4.96 -11.22 -10.95
C GLU A 21 -5.00 -12.70 -11.38
N GLY A 22 -6.13 -13.37 -11.12
CA GLY A 22 -6.29 -14.82 -11.34
C GLY A 22 -5.88 -15.70 -10.16
N CYS A 23 -5.48 -15.12 -9.01
CA CYS A 23 -5.31 -15.87 -7.78
C CYS A 23 -6.67 -16.21 -7.13
N GLU A 24 -6.81 -17.39 -6.52
CA GLU A 24 -8.03 -17.79 -5.80
C GLU A 24 -8.23 -17.04 -4.46
N HIS A 25 -7.31 -16.16 -4.09
CA HIS A 25 -7.25 -15.48 -2.79
C HIS A 25 -7.49 -13.97 -2.88
N ALA A 26 -7.91 -13.37 -1.75
CA ALA A 26 -8.32 -11.96 -1.65
C ALA A 26 -7.18 -10.92 -1.73
N SER A 27 -5.96 -11.35 -2.07
CA SER A 27 -4.78 -10.49 -2.25
C SER A 27 -4.53 -9.59 -1.03
N THR A 28 -4.65 -10.12 0.18
CA THR A 28 -4.65 -9.35 1.44
C THR A 28 -3.79 -10.02 2.48
N LEU A 29 -3.23 -9.23 3.40
CA LEU A 29 -2.51 -9.77 4.56
C LEU A 29 -3.44 -10.47 5.56
N VAL A 30 -4.76 -10.36 5.43
CA VAL A 30 -5.70 -11.16 6.27
C VAL A 30 -5.83 -12.60 5.74
N ASP A 31 -5.55 -12.83 4.46
CA ASP A 31 -5.58 -14.16 3.86
C ASP A 31 -4.28 -14.92 4.18
N ARG A 32 -4.44 -16.15 4.66
CA ARG A 32 -3.33 -17.00 5.12
C ARG A 32 -2.36 -17.37 4.00
N GLU A 33 -2.86 -17.68 2.80
CA GLU A 33 -2.01 -18.07 1.67
C GLU A 33 -1.26 -16.85 1.11
N CYS A 34 -1.96 -15.70 0.99
CA CYS A 34 -1.33 -14.45 0.59
C CYS A 34 -0.18 -14.07 1.54
N ARG A 35 -0.39 -14.12 2.86
CA ARG A 35 0.68 -13.88 3.85
C ARG A 35 1.86 -14.80 3.65
N THR A 36 1.59 -16.10 3.53
CA THR A 36 2.64 -17.12 3.36
C THR A 36 3.49 -16.84 2.13
N ASN A 37 2.85 -16.51 1.01
CA ASN A 37 3.54 -16.21 -0.25
C ASN A 37 4.35 -14.90 -0.15
N ILE A 38 3.79 -13.85 0.45
CA ILE A 38 4.46 -12.56 0.64
C ILE A 38 5.69 -12.70 1.54
N VAL A 39 5.57 -13.39 2.68
CA VAL A 39 6.69 -13.65 3.58
C VAL A 39 7.79 -14.43 2.87
N GLN A 40 7.44 -15.49 2.13
CA GLN A 40 8.41 -16.25 1.34
C GLN A 40 9.09 -15.41 0.25
N LEU A 41 8.36 -14.49 -0.38
CA LEU A 41 8.92 -13.56 -1.36
C LEU A 41 9.94 -12.63 -0.69
N LEU A 42 9.58 -12.01 0.44
CA LEU A 42 10.45 -11.07 1.17
C LEU A 42 11.68 -11.75 1.78
N MET A 43 11.62 -13.04 2.08
CA MET A 43 12.80 -13.81 2.50
C MET A 43 13.76 -14.09 1.34
N LYS A 44 13.24 -14.23 0.11
CA LYS A 44 14.04 -14.53 -1.08
C LYS A 44 14.63 -13.27 -1.70
N GLU A 45 13.83 -12.23 -1.78
CA GLU A 45 14.22 -10.95 -2.34
C GLU A 45 14.79 -10.09 -1.21
N GLY A 46 16.07 -9.70 -1.32
CA GLY A 46 16.75 -8.85 -0.33
C GLY A 46 16.17 -7.43 -0.24
N GLU A 47 17.00 -6.39 -0.42
CA GLU A 47 16.55 -4.99 -0.28
C GLU A 47 15.51 -4.60 -1.35
N LEU A 48 14.23 -4.68 -0.97
CA LEU A 48 13.08 -4.15 -1.69
C LEU A 48 12.65 -2.82 -1.08
N GLY A 49 12.47 -1.77 -1.88
CA GLY A 49 11.89 -0.52 -1.37
C GLY A 49 10.37 -0.47 -1.48
N ARG A 50 9.78 -1.31 -2.34
CA ARG A 50 8.33 -1.37 -2.59
C ARG A 50 7.88 -2.80 -2.89
N LEU A 51 6.71 -3.17 -2.35
CA LEU A 51 6.00 -4.39 -2.71
C LEU A 51 4.60 -4.02 -3.24
N VAL A 52 4.24 -4.52 -4.41
CA VAL A 52 2.96 -4.27 -5.06
C VAL A 52 2.22 -5.60 -5.23
N LEU A 53 0.99 -5.68 -4.73
CA LEU A 53 0.06 -6.77 -5.04
C LEU A 53 -0.86 -6.30 -6.16
N ASN A 54 -0.64 -6.82 -7.36
CA ASN A 54 -1.37 -6.46 -8.56
C ASN A 54 -2.70 -7.22 -8.60
N HIS A 55 -3.78 -6.52 -8.26
CA HIS A 55 -5.17 -6.96 -8.25
C HIS A 55 -5.99 -5.75 -8.74
N PRO A 56 -7.26 -5.87 -9.18
CA PRO A 56 -8.07 -4.71 -9.57
C PRO A 56 -7.99 -3.51 -8.61
N PHE A 57 -7.89 -3.80 -7.31
CA PHE A 57 -7.40 -2.87 -6.30
C PHE A 57 -5.97 -3.21 -5.93
N VAL A 58 -5.02 -2.49 -6.52
CA VAL A 58 -3.59 -2.64 -6.33
C VAL A 58 -3.24 -2.20 -4.91
N LYS A 59 -2.52 -3.05 -4.18
CA LYS A 59 -2.04 -2.76 -2.83
C LYS A 59 -0.54 -2.55 -2.87
N VAL A 60 -0.08 -1.39 -2.40
CA VAL A 60 1.33 -1.02 -2.40
C VAL A 60 1.81 -0.88 -0.96
N PHE A 61 2.85 -1.62 -0.62
CA PHE A 61 3.54 -1.53 0.67
C PHE A 61 4.88 -0.81 0.46
N GLU A 62 5.05 0.29 1.15
CA GLU A 62 6.29 1.08 1.25
C GLU A 62 6.47 1.56 2.69
N GLY A 63 7.62 2.17 2.99
CA GLY A 63 7.84 2.83 4.28
C GLY A 63 7.66 1.88 5.48
N GLU A 64 6.96 2.36 6.50
CA GLU A 64 6.77 1.63 7.77
C GLU A 64 6.06 0.27 7.59
N PRO A 65 4.92 0.18 6.86
CA PRO A 65 4.28 -1.11 6.57
C PRO A 65 5.20 -2.14 5.93
N LEU A 66 6.02 -1.74 4.95
CA LEU A 66 6.97 -2.66 4.31
C LEU A 66 8.11 -3.03 5.24
N MET A 67 8.63 -2.08 6.04
CA MET A 67 9.65 -2.39 7.05
C MET A 67 9.14 -3.39 8.08
N PHE A 68 7.88 -3.29 8.50
CA PHE A 68 7.27 -4.26 9.40
C PHE A 68 7.17 -5.63 8.72
N LEU A 69 6.68 -5.70 7.48
CA LEU A 69 6.62 -6.97 6.73
C LEU A 69 8.01 -7.62 6.54
N LYS A 70 9.05 -6.83 6.25
CA LYS A 70 10.43 -7.31 6.20
C LYS A 70 10.90 -7.82 7.57
N GLY A 71 10.55 -7.13 8.65
CA GLY A 71 10.84 -7.57 10.01
C GLY A 71 10.19 -8.91 10.33
N ALA A 72 8.93 -9.10 9.93
CA ALA A 72 8.23 -10.38 10.01
C ALA A 72 8.94 -11.47 9.20
N ALA A 73 9.36 -11.20 7.97
CA ALA A 73 10.11 -12.14 7.15
C ALA A 73 11.46 -12.53 7.78
N ALA A 74 12.23 -11.57 8.30
CA ALA A 74 13.48 -11.81 8.99
C ALA A 74 13.31 -12.65 10.27
N PHE A 75 12.20 -12.45 11.00
CA PHE A 75 11.84 -13.29 12.13
C PHE A 75 11.56 -14.74 11.69
N VAL A 76 10.78 -14.94 10.62
CA VAL A 76 10.50 -16.29 10.09
C VAL A 76 11.78 -17.00 9.66
N GLU A 77 12.69 -16.31 8.98
CA GLU A 77 14.01 -16.84 8.64
C GLU A 77 14.79 -17.23 9.89
N GLY A 78 14.77 -16.38 10.92
CA GLY A 78 15.33 -16.67 12.24
C GLY A 78 14.79 -17.96 12.86
N VAL A 79 13.47 -18.12 12.90
CA VAL A 79 12.81 -19.32 13.42
C VAL A 79 13.17 -20.57 12.62
N GLN A 80 13.25 -20.47 11.29
CA GLN A 80 13.62 -21.59 10.43
C GLN A 80 15.09 -22.02 10.61
N SER A 81 15.96 -21.08 11.00
CA SER A 81 17.37 -21.32 11.28
C SER A 81 17.66 -21.94 12.66
N ILE A 82 16.64 -22.11 13.51
CA ILE A 82 16.81 -22.71 14.84
C ILE A 82 17.31 -24.15 14.72
N ASP A 83 18.38 -24.45 15.46
CA ASP A 83 18.98 -25.79 15.51
C ASP A 83 18.09 -26.76 16.31
N MET A 84 17.18 -27.42 15.60
CA MET A 84 16.31 -28.47 16.15
C MET A 84 17.06 -29.80 16.38
N ALA A 85 18.18 -30.02 15.68
CA ALA A 85 18.99 -31.22 15.82
C ALA A 85 19.79 -31.18 17.13
N GLY A 86 20.44 -30.06 17.42
CA GLY A 86 21.08 -29.79 18.71
C GLY A 86 20.11 -29.88 19.87
N LEU A 87 18.88 -29.36 19.72
CA LEU A 87 17.83 -29.50 20.73
C LEU A 87 17.47 -30.97 20.99
N SER A 88 17.39 -31.79 19.94
CA SER A 88 17.10 -33.23 20.06
C SER A 88 18.25 -34.00 20.72
N ALA A 89 19.50 -33.55 20.54
CA ALA A 89 20.65 -34.10 21.25
C ALA A 89 20.59 -33.78 22.76
N TYR A 90 20.28 -32.53 23.11
CA TYR A 90 20.12 -32.13 24.52
C TYR A 90 18.93 -32.82 25.20
N GLU A 91 17.85 -33.07 24.47
CA GLU A 91 16.72 -33.85 24.98
C GLU A 91 17.15 -35.26 25.43
N LYS A 92 17.97 -35.95 24.64
CA LYS A 92 18.51 -37.27 24.97
C LYS A 92 19.51 -37.22 26.15
N GLU A 93 20.30 -36.16 26.25
CA GLU A 93 21.38 -36.02 27.23
C GLU A 93 20.92 -35.51 28.61
N CYS A 94 19.88 -34.66 28.64
CA CYS A 94 19.50 -33.90 29.82
C CYS A 94 18.11 -34.23 30.36
N GLY A 95 17.23 -34.83 29.54
CA GLY A 95 15.82 -35.04 29.89
C GLY A 95 15.04 -33.73 30.09
N GLU A 96 13.70 -33.79 30.04
CA GLU A 96 12.80 -32.63 30.18
C GLU A 96 13.00 -31.48 29.15
N TRP A 97 13.10 -31.80 27.85
CA TRP A 97 13.13 -30.80 26.75
C TRP A 97 12.00 -30.97 25.73
N GLN A 98 11.24 -32.06 25.82
CA GLN A 98 10.20 -32.44 24.86
C GLN A 98 9.16 -31.32 24.66
N GLY A 99 8.67 -30.73 25.75
CA GLY A 99 7.72 -29.63 25.68
C GLY A 99 8.25 -28.36 25.00
N MET A 100 9.56 -28.06 25.11
CA MET A 100 10.17 -26.95 24.37
C MET A 100 10.28 -27.29 22.88
N ARG A 101 10.68 -28.52 22.55
CA ARG A 101 10.80 -28.99 21.17
C ARG A 101 9.46 -28.98 20.45
N ASP A 102 8.41 -29.49 21.08
CA ASP A 102 7.06 -29.53 20.51
C ASP A 102 6.54 -28.11 20.28
N ALA A 103 6.73 -27.21 21.25
CA ALA A 103 6.36 -25.80 21.13
C ALA A 103 7.10 -25.11 19.97
N LEU A 104 8.41 -25.32 19.83
CA LEU A 104 9.20 -24.73 18.75
C LEU A 104 8.88 -25.31 17.38
N THR A 105 8.53 -26.59 17.32
CA THR A 105 8.06 -27.24 16.08
C THR A 105 6.76 -26.59 15.63
N ALA A 106 5.79 -26.43 16.53
CA ALA A 106 4.53 -25.75 16.23
C ALA A 106 4.74 -24.28 15.80
N ILE A 107 5.62 -23.54 16.50
CA ILE A 107 5.99 -22.16 16.13
C ILE A 107 6.59 -22.13 14.72
N ARG A 108 7.50 -23.06 14.39
CA ARG A 108 8.16 -23.12 13.08
C ARG A 108 7.19 -23.44 11.95
N GLU A 109 6.23 -24.33 12.17
CA GLU A 109 5.19 -24.68 11.19
C GLU A 109 4.24 -23.50 10.91
N MET A 110 3.88 -22.73 11.94
CA MET A 110 2.96 -21.61 11.76
C MET A 110 3.64 -20.31 11.33
N ALA A 111 4.93 -20.12 11.61
CA ALA A 111 5.64 -18.85 11.41
C ALA A 111 5.51 -18.29 9.99
N GLY A 112 5.51 -19.14 8.96
CA GLY A 112 5.31 -18.69 7.58
C GLY A 112 3.91 -18.13 7.32
N ALA A 113 2.89 -18.70 7.95
CA ALA A 113 1.48 -18.36 7.74
C ALA A 113 0.98 -17.25 8.66
N ASP A 114 1.51 -17.16 9.88
CA ASP A 114 1.23 -16.10 10.84
C ASP A 114 2.50 -15.76 11.66
N PRO A 115 3.39 -14.93 11.09
CA PRO A 115 4.63 -14.52 11.77
C PRO A 115 4.37 -13.82 13.11
N ILE A 116 3.29 -13.05 13.22
CA ILE A 116 3.00 -12.25 14.42
C ILE A 116 2.57 -13.14 15.58
N THR A 117 1.66 -14.09 15.34
CA THR A 117 1.29 -15.04 16.38
C THR A 117 2.48 -15.93 16.76
N ALA A 118 3.28 -16.38 15.80
CA ALA A 118 4.49 -17.14 16.06
C ALA A 118 5.49 -16.37 16.94
N TYR A 119 5.69 -15.08 16.67
CA TYR A 119 6.52 -14.19 17.47
C TYR A 119 6.03 -14.09 18.91
N GLN A 120 4.73 -13.86 19.11
CA GLN A 120 4.14 -13.76 20.44
C GLN A 120 4.27 -15.08 21.22
N GLN A 121 4.06 -16.23 20.58
CA GLN A 121 4.24 -17.55 21.20
C GLN A 121 5.69 -17.81 21.59
N LEU A 122 6.66 -17.47 20.73
CA LEU A 122 8.08 -17.61 21.05
C LEU A 122 8.47 -16.71 22.22
N ARG A 123 7.98 -15.46 22.24
CA ARG A 123 8.22 -14.52 23.33
C ARG A 123 7.68 -15.03 24.66
N GLU A 124 6.48 -15.60 24.67
CA GLU A 124 5.90 -16.23 25.86
C GLU A 124 6.65 -17.49 26.29
N LEU A 125 7.11 -18.33 25.35
CA LEU A 125 7.95 -19.50 25.63
C LEU A 125 9.25 -19.08 26.34
N VAL A 126 10.01 -18.16 25.75
CA VAL A 126 11.25 -17.64 26.33
C VAL A 126 11.01 -17.02 27.72
N ARG A 127 9.88 -16.33 27.91
CA ARG A 127 9.49 -15.76 29.20
C ARG A 127 9.22 -16.83 30.26
N LYS A 128 8.47 -17.88 29.92
CA LYS A 128 8.18 -19.01 30.83
C LYS A 128 9.48 -19.71 31.24
N GLU A 129 10.34 -19.98 30.27
CA GLU A 129 11.62 -20.66 30.47
C GLU A 129 12.58 -19.88 31.39
N ARG A 130 12.67 -18.56 31.21
CA ARG A 130 13.45 -17.69 32.10
C ARG A 130 12.92 -17.68 33.54
N LYS A 131 11.59 -17.76 33.74
CA LYS A 131 11.00 -17.85 35.07
C LYS A 131 11.30 -19.20 35.74
N THR A 132 11.23 -20.29 34.99
CA THR A 132 11.54 -21.64 35.49
C THR A 132 13.02 -21.76 35.89
N ALA A 133 13.93 -21.21 35.09
CA ALA A 133 15.36 -21.18 35.39
C ALA A 133 15.69 -20.40 36.68
N ARG A 134 14.93 -19.35 37.02
CA ARG A 134 15.12 -18.58 38.26
C ARG A 134 14.64 -19.28 39.53
N LYS A 135 13.78 -20.30 39.44
CA LYS A 135 13.12 -20.95 40.59
C LYS A 135 13.86 -22.19 41.12
N LYS A 136 14.79 -22.80 40.39
CA LYS A 136 15.52 -23.99 40.85
C LYS A 136 16.72 -23.56 41.73
N PRO A 137 16.75 -23.90 43.04
CA PRO A 137 17.93 -23.67 43.87
C PRO A 137 19.08 -24.59 43.44
N VAL A 138 20.28 -24.05 43.36
CA VAL A 138 21.51 -24.78 43.00
C VAL A 138 21.91 -25.68 44.18
N ILE A 139 21.47 -26.94 44.18
CA ILE A 139 22.01 -27.97 45.07
C ILE A 139 23.12 -28.69 44.30
N LEU A 140 24.37 -28.35 44.62
CA LEU A 140 25.60 -28.94 44.09
C LEU A 140 25.82 -30.35 44.67
N GLU A 141 25.09 -31.35 44.19
CA GLU A 141 25.56 -32.73 44.28
C GLU A 141 26.33 -33.07 43.00
N LYS A 142 27.67 -33.12 43.14
CA LYS A 142 28.61 -33.60 42.13
C LYS A 142 28.34 -35.08 41.81
N LYS A 143 27.38 -35.33 40.92
CA LYS A 143 27.45 -36.47 39.98
C LYS A 143 27.86 -35.89 38.64
N GLU A 144 28.63 -36.63 37.86
CA GLU A 144 29.02 -36.32 36.48
C GLU A 144 27.75 -36.04 35.63
N ARG A 145 27.24 -34.82 35.73
CA ARG A 145 26.03 -34.36 35.06
C ARG A 145 26.47 -33.51 33.89
N ASN A 146 26.02 -33.89 32.70
CA ASN A 146 26.03 -33.04 31.51
C ASN A 146 25.63 -31.59 31.89
N ASP A 147 26.27 -30.59 31.28
CA ASP A 147 26.04 -29.15 31.54
C ASP A 147 24.68 -28.68 30.97
N CYS A 148 23.60 -29.24 31.51
CA CYS A 148 22.24 -29.01 31.04
C CYS A 148 21.77 -27.57 31.28
N ASP A 149 22.26 -26.92 32.33
CA ASP A 149 22.01 -25.49 32.58
C ASP A 149 22.77 -24.60 31.58
N GLY A 150 23.96 -24.99 31.14
CA GLY A 150 24.69 -24.34 30.05
C GLY A 150 24.05 -24.57 28.69
N HIS A 151 23.55 -25.78 28.40
CA HIS A 151 22.73 -26.07 27.21
C HIS A 151 21.50 -25.16 27.16
N ARG A 152 20.80 -25.01 28.29
CA ARG A 152 19.63 -24.12 28.38
C ARG A 152 19.92 -22.66 28.21
N ARG A 153 21.02 -22.17 28.79
CA ARG A 153 21.43 -20.78 28.59
C ARG A 153 21.79 -20.49 27.14
N ARG A 154 22.55 -21.39 26.48
CA ARG A 154 22.91 -21.25 25.06
C ARG A 154 21.68 -21.21 24.16
N TYR A 155 20.73 -22.11 24.40
CA TYR A 155 19.51 -22.17 23.60
C TYR A 155 18.59 -20.96 23.85
N LEU A 156 18.45 -20.51 25.10
CA LEU A 156 17.70 -19.29 25.37
C LEU A 156 18.35 -18.05 24.75
N HIS A 157 19.67 -18.00 24.66
CA HIS A 157 20.38 -16.93 23.97
C HIS A 157 20.05 -16.93 22.48
N SER A 158 20.10 -18.08 21.80
CA SER A 158 19.75 -18.16 20.38
C SER A 158 18.28 -17.79 20.12
N LEU A 159 17.35 -18.22 20.97
CA LEU A 159 15.95 -17.80 20.85
C LEU A 159 15.75 -16.30 21.05
N MET A 160 16.54 -15.68 21.95
CA MET A 160 16.52 -14.23 22.12
C MET A 160 17.06 -13.49 20.90
N GLU A 161 18.14 -13.97 20.28
CA GLU A 161 18.64 -13.41 19.02
C GLU A 161 17.56 -13.46 17.93
N VAL A 162 16.84 -14.58 17.81
CA VAL A 162 15.70 -14.70 16.88
C VAL A 162 14.60 -13.68 17.20
N LEU A 163 14.27 -13.45 18.48
CA LEU A 163 13.26 -12.45 18.88
C LEU A 163 13.68 -11.00 18.61
N THR A 164 14.98 -10.71 18.52
CA THR A 164 15.49 -9.38 18.16
C THR A 164 15.57 -9.16 16.65
N LYS A 165 15.50 -10.23 15.84
CA LYS A 165 15.48 -10.08 14.39
C LYS A 165 14.23 -9.32 13.93
N GLY A 166 14.44 -8.36 13.03
CA GLY A 166 13.35 -7.63 12.40
C GLY A 166 12.63 -6.64 13.31
N GLU A 167 13.20 -6.29 14.47
CA GLU A 167 12.69 -5.26 15.39
C GLU A 167 11.23 -5.46 15.85
N LEU A 168 10.73 -6.70 15.78
CA LEU A 168 9.34 -7.02 16.15
C LEU A 168 9.08 -6.79 17.64
N ASP A 169 10.12 -6.75 18.47
CA ASP A 169 10.04 -6.44 19.89
C ASP A 169 9.55 -5.01 20.18
N THR A 170 9.85 -4.07 19.28
CA THR A 170 9.40 -2.68 19.36
C THR A 170 8.03 -2.47 18.71
N ARG A 171 7.68 -3.31 17.72
CA ARG A 171 6.46 -3.15 16.90
C ARG A 171 5.28 -3.99 17.38
N VAL A 172 5.53 -5.15 17.99
CA VAL A 172 4.49 -6.08 18.46
C VAL A 172 4.27 -5.93 19.97
N SER A 173 3.14 -5.34 20.31
CA SER A 173 2.64 -5.22 21.67
C SER A 173 1.98 -6.53 22.15
N PRO A 174 2.18 -6.93 23.42
CA PRO A 174 1.46 -8.06 24.02
C PRO A 174 -0.06 -7.81 24.04
N GLY A 175 -0.85 -8.86 23.85
CA GLY A 175 -2.31 -8.84 24.04
C GLY A 175 -3.16 -8.35 22.86
N LYS A 176 -2.53 -7.95 21.74
CA LYS A 176 -3.25 -7.71 20.47
C LYS A 176 -3.14 -8.94 19.57
N GLU A 177 -4.24 -9.32 18.93
CA GLU A 177 -4.27 -10.40 17.95
C GLU A 177 -3.49 -10.04 16.67
N SER A 178 -3.05 -11.05 15.91
CA SER A 178 -2.25 -10.84 14.70
C SER A 178 -2.98 -10.04 13.63
N ASP A 179 -4.29 -10.25 13.47
CA ASP A 179 -5.15 -9.53 12.53
C ASP A 179 -5.13 -8.02 12.74
N PHE A 180 -4.99 -7.54 13.99
CA PHE A 180 -4.83 -6.12 14.26
C PHE A 180 -3.60 -5.55 13.53
N TYR A 181 -2.48 -6.26 13.54
CA TYR A 181 -1.26 -5.78 12.90
C TYR A 181 -1.39 -5.81 11.38
N TYR A 182 -1.98 -6.87 10.82
CA TYR A 182 -2.20 -6.97 9.38
C TYR A 182 -3.17 -5.90 8.87
N MET A 183 -4.18 -5.54 9.67
CA MET A 183 -5.20 -4.56 9.28
C MET A 183 -4.84 -3.12 9.56
N TYR A 184 -4.02 -2.82 10.58
CA TYR A 184 -3.80 -1.44 11.04
C TYR A 184 -2.32 -1.01 11.05
N ALA A 185 -1.39 -1.92 11.27
CA ALA A 185 0.04 -1.59 11.29
C ALA A 185 0.70 -1.78 9.91
N MET A 186 0.31 -2.83 9.20
CA MET A 186 0.82 -3.16 7.86
C MET A 186 -0.18 -2.73 6.78
N GLN A 187 -0.75 -1.53 6.87
CA GLN A 187 -1.71 -1.09 5.87
C GLN A 187 -1.02 -0.75 4.54
N PRO A 188 -1.44 -1.36 3.41
CA PRO A 188 -0.98 -0.92 2.10
C PRO A 188 -1.69 0.37 1.68
N TYR A 189 -1.05 1.13 0.82
CA TYR A 189 -1.74 2.07 -0.04
C TYR A 189 -2.59 1.29 -1.04
N VAL A 190 -3.87 1.65 -1.19
CA VAL A 190 -4.76 1.02 -2.16
C VAL A 190 -4.97 1.98 -3.31
N ARG A 191 -4.96 1.47 -4.54
CA ARG A 191 -5.38 2.22 -5.73
C ARG A 191 -6.11 1.31 -6.71
N PRO A 192 -7.13 1.79 -7.42
CA PRO A 192 -7.65 1.09 -8.57
C PRO A 192 -6.60 0.99 -9.68
N LEU A 193 -6.51 -0.16 -10.36
CA LEU A 193 -5.51 -0.42 -11.40
C LEU A 193 -5.53 0.61 -12.56
N PHE A 194 -6.65 1.32 -12.75
CA PHE A 194 -6.84 2.25 -13.84
C PHE A 194 -6.08 3.59 -13.68
N PHE A 195 -5.85 4.07 -12.45
CA PHE A 195 -5.17 5.34 -12.15
C PHE A 195 -4.16 5.21 -11.00
N ASP A 196 -3.17 6.11 -10.96
CA ASP A 196 -1.96 5.94 -10.14
C ASP A 196 -1.97 6.72 -8.81
N THR A 197 -2.95 7.60 -8.60
CA THR A 197 -3.12 8.37 -7.36
C THR A 197 -3.46 7.46 -6.18
N TYR A 198 -2.76 7.60 -5.05
CA TYR A 198 -2.99 6.85 -3.82
C TYR A 198 -3.84 7.64 -2.82
N ILE A 199 -4.70 6.95 -2.07
CA ILE A 199 -5.36 7.56 -0.90
C ILE A 199 -5.34 6.65 0.33
N HIS A 200 -5.33 7.26 1.51
CA HIS A 200 -5.66 6.56 2.75
C HIS A 200 -7.18 6.50 2.94
N MET A 201 -7.73 5.28 2.96
CA MET A 201 -9.19 5.03 3.04
C MET A 201 -9.79 5.20 4.44
N THR A 202 -8.95 5.32 5.46
CA THR A 202 -9.37 5.42 6.86
C THR A 202 -8.71 6.62 7.51
N PRO A 203 -9.49 7.50 8.17
CA PRO A 203 -8.91 8.58 8.93
C PRO A 203 -8.11 8.01 10.12
N PRO A 204 -7.07 8.72 10.59
CA PRO A 204 -6.33 8.33 11.80
C PRO A 204 -7.24 8.17 13.04
N PRO A 205 -6.88 7.32 14.00
CA PRO A 205 -7.69 7.08 15.20
C PRO A 205 -7.85 8.32 16.10
N ASP A 206 -6.95 9.28 15.97
CA ASP A 206 -6.97 10.55 16.70
C ASP A 206 -7.71 11.68 15.97
N ALA A 207 -8.31 11.38 14.80
CA ALA A 207 -9.05 12.33 13.99
C ALA A 207 -10.44 12.63 14.57
N VAL A 208 -10.67 13.90 14.91
CA VAL A 208 -11.93 14.43 15.41
C VAL A 208 -12.66 15.14 14.28
N PHE A 209 -13.84 14.63 13.94
CA PHE A 209 -14.66 15.15 12.85
C PHE A 209 -15.08 16.61 13.09
N ILE A 210 -14.94 17.44 12.07
CA ILE A 210 -15.37 18.85 12.08
C ILE A 210 -16.63 19.02 11.23
N LYS A 211 -16.55 18.70 9.93
CA LYS A 211 -17.61 18.99 8.95
C LYS A 211 -17.52 18.05 7.76
N LYS A 212 -18.64 17.85 7.07
CA LYS A 212 -18.74 17.15 5.79
C LYS A 212 -19.51 18.00 4.78
N TYR A 213 -19.09 17.98 3.52
CA TYR A 213 -19.81 18.60 2.41
C TYR A 213 -19.51 17.86 1.10
N GLU A 214 -20.14 18.32 0.02
CA GLU A 214 -20.07 17.68 -1.29
C GLU A 214 -19.65 18.70 -2.35
N ILE A 215 -18.69 18.32 -3.19
CA ILE A 215 -18.29 19.07 -4.37
C ILE A 215 -19.09 18.52 -5.55
N LYS A 216 -19.88 19.38 -6.20
CA LYS A 216 -20.69 19.00 -7.36
C LYS A 216 -19.93 19.27 -8.66
N ARG A 217 -19.90 18.26 -9.53
CA ARG A 217 -19.31 18.38 -10.87
C ARG A 217 -20.38 18.42 -11.94
N LYS A 218 -20.21 19.29 -12.94
CA LYS A 218 -21.12 19.32 -14.11
C LYS A 218 -20.97 18.02 -14.92
N GLY A 219 -22.02 17.22 -14.97
CA GLY A 219 -22.03 15.94 -15.71
C GLY A 219 -21.20 14.82 -15.08
N GLY A 220 -20.64 15.05 -13.90
CA GLY A 220 -19.83 14.07 -13.16
C GLY A 220 -20.45 13.74 -11.80
N ARG A 221 -19.82 12.81 -11.10
CA ARG A 221 -20.28 12.41 -9.76
C ARG A 221 -19.86 13.43 -8.71
N PRO A 222 -20.64 13.58 -7.64
CA PRO A 222 -20.20 14.37 -6.52
C PRO A 222 -19.01 13.74 -5.79
N LEU A 223 -18.10 14.58 -5.29
CA LEU A 223 -17.03 14.18 -4.38
C LEU A 223 -17.40 14.54 -2.95
N GLN A 224 -17.36 13.57 -2.05
CA GLN A 224 -17.64 13.77 -0.63
C GLN A 224 -16.36 14.16 0.10
N VAL A 225 -16.40 15.29 0.81
CA VAL A 225 -15.28 15.83 1.59
C VAL A 225 -15.62 15.81 3.07
N ALA A 226 -14.71 15.31 3.89
CA ALA A 226 -14.78 15.40 5.33
C ALA A 226 -13.54 16.11 5.89
N LEU A 227 -13.76 17.05 6.80
CA LEU A 227 -12.71 17.79 7.48
C LEU A 227 -12.57 17.27 8.90
N TYR A 228 -11.34 17.05 9.33
CA TYR A 228 -11.01 16.58 10.68
C TYR A 228 -9.95 17.50 11.31
N SER A 229 -9.97 17.58 12.64
CA SER A 229 -8.86 18.06 13.45
C SER A 229 -8.16 16.86 14.07
N LEU A 230 -6.86 16.90 14.28
CA LEU A 230 -6.13 15.81 14.92
C LEU A 230 -5.95 16.13 16.40
N SER A 231 -6.34 15.22 17.29
CA SER A 231 -6.32 15.48 18.73
C SER A 231 -4.90 15.40 19.32
N THR A 232 -3.99 14.69 18.67
CA THR A 232 -2.60 14.53 19.13
C THR A 232 -1.63 15.56 18.57
N ARG A 233 -2.02 16.30 17.51
CA ARG A 233 -1.16 17.23 16.77
C ARG A 233 -1.98 18.38 16.20
N PRO A 234 -1.39 19.58 16.03
CA PRO A 234 -2.14 20.78 15.63
C PRO A 234 -2.65 20.74 14.17
N GLU A 235 -2.20 19.77 13.38
CA GLU A 235 -2.56 19.59 11.98
C GLU A 235 -4.05 19.27 11.81
N LYS A 236 -4.61 19.70 10.67
CA LYS A 236 -5.96 19.34 10.23
C LYS A 236 -5.88 18.44 9.02
N LEU A 237 -6.93 17.63 8.83
CA LEU A 237 -7.01 16.62 7.77
C LEU A 237 -8.18 16.90 6.83
N TYR A 238 -7.85 17.09 5.56
CA TYR A 238 -8.78 17.17 4.44
C TYR A 238 -8.94 15.77 3.85
N PHE A 239 -10.07 15.13 4.09
CA PHE A 239 -10.27 13.73 3.79
C PHE A 239 -11.29 13.54 2.67
N VAL A 240 -10.88 12.82 1.62
CA VAL A 240 -11.75 12.48 0.49
C VAL A 240 -11.66 11.01 0.14
N ILE A 241 -12.77 10.44 -0.29
CA ILE A 241 -12.80 9.13 -0.92
C ILE A 241 -13.45 9.32 -2.29
N PRO A 242 -12.65 9.41 -3.37
CA PRO A 242 -13.16 9.53 -4.71
C PRO A 242 -14.05 8.34 -5.07
N PRO A 243 -15.18 8.56 -5.74
CA PRO A 243 -16.17 7.51 -5.99
C PRO A 243 -15.65 6.38 -6.91
N GLU A 244 -14.49 6.58 -7.55
CA GLU A 244 -13.74 5.55 -8.26
C GLU A 244 -13.19 4.45 -7.35
N TYR A 245 -12.96 4.74 -6.08
CA TYR A 245 -12.54 3.75 -5.07
C TYR A 245 -13.67 2.82 -4.63
N ASN A 246 -14.91 3.15 -4.97
CA ASN A 246 -16.09 2.34 -4.69
C ASN A 246 -16.55 1.51 -5.91
N LEU A 247 -15.78 1.52 -7.01
CA LEU A 247 -16.09 0.71 -8.18
C LEU A 247 -15.94 -0.78 -7.88
N SER A 248 -16.82 -1.59 -8.44
CA SER A 248 -16.71 -3.04 -8.39
C SER A 248 -15.51 -3.55 -9.22
N PRO A 249 -14.99 -4.75 -8.94
CA PRO A 249 -13.91 -5.34 -9.73
C PRO A 249 -14.22 -5.44 -11.22
N ASP A 250 -15.47 -5.71 -11.60
CA ASP A 250 -15.89 -5.83 -13.00
C ASP A 250 -15.89 -4.47 -13.70
N GLU A 251 -16.33 -3.41 -13.01
CA GLU A 251 -16.26 -2.04 -13.50
C GLU A 251 -14.81 -1.58 -13.71
N LEU A 252 -13.89 -1.94 -12.82
CA LEU A 252 -12.46 -1.65 -12.99
C LEU A 252 -11.84 -2.40 -14.17
N LYS A 253 -12.20 -3.67 -14.36
CA LYS A 253 -11.77 -4.46 -15.52
C LYS A 253 -12.28 -3.86 -16.84
N LEU A 254 -13.53 -3.38 -16.86
CA LEU A 254 -14.07 -2.68 -18.03
C LEU A 254 -13.21 -1.45 -18.38
N LEU A 255 -12.92 -0.58 -17.41
CA LEU A 255 -12.07 0.61 -17.62
C LEU A 255 -10.67 0.24 -18.13
N GLN A 256 -10.06 -0.81 -17.58
CA GLN A 256 -8.76 -1.30 -18.02
C GLN A 256 -8.79 -1.77 -19.47
N ARG A 257 -9.79 -2.55 -19.88
CA ARG A 257 -9.91 -3.01 -21.27
C ARG A 257 -10.17 -1.87 -22.25
N VAL A 258 -10.91 -0.83 -21.84
CA VAL A 258 -11.07 0.38 -22.66
C VAL A 258 -9.71 1.07 -22.84
N LYS A 259 -8.89 1.17 -21.79
CA LYS A 259 -7.52 1.72 -21.86
C LYS A 259 -6.65 0.93 -22.84
N GLU A 260 -6.72 -0.40 -22.79
CA GLU A 260 -5.99 -1.29 -23.71
C GLU A 260 -6.45 -1.14 -25.16
N LYS A 261 -7.77 -1.02 -25.41
CA LYS A 261 -8.30 -0.75 -26.75
C LYS A 261 -7.83 0.61 -27.27
N LEU A 262 -7.85 1.65 -26.43
CA LEU A 262 -7.34 2.98 -26.79
C LEU A 262 -5.87 2.93 -27.20
N ALA A 263 -5.03 2.23 -26.42
CA ALA A 263 -3.60 2.10 -26.71
C ALA A 263 -3.33 1.43 -28.09
N LYS A 264 -4.19 0.49 -28.50
CA LYS A 264 -4.11 -0.19 -29.80
C LYS A 264 -4.66 0.64 -30.96
N HIS A 265 -5.66 1.48 -30.71
CA HIS A 265 -6.38 2.25 -31.74
C HIS A 265 -5.83 3.67 -31.96
N ARG A 266 -4.73 4.05 -31.29
CA ARG A 266 -4.13 5.41 -31.26
C ARG A 266 -4.67 6.34 -32.37
N PRO A 267 -5.64 7.20 -32.07
CA PRO A 267 -6.37 7.96 -33.09
C PRO A 267 -5.46 8.97 -33.80
N GLU A 268 -5.60 9.11 -35.12
CA GLU A 268 -4.88 10.10 -35.95
C GLU A 268 -5.70 11.39 -36.20
N ASP A 269 -6.94 11.47 -35.69
CA ASP A 269 -7.87 12.56 -35.97
C ASP A 269 -7.48 13.88 -35.28
N SER A 270 -7.77 15.02 -35.93
CA SER A 270 -7.43 16.37 -35.43
C SER A 270 -8.07 16.73 -34.08
N SER A 271 -9.22 16.15 -33.74
CA SER A 271 -9.90 16.34 -32.44
C SER A 271 -9.19 15.66 -31.27
N PHE A 272 -8.29 14.70 -31.56
CA PHE A 272 -7.41 14.10 -30.55
C PHE A 272 -6.24 15.04 -30.19
N MET A 273 -5.82 15.88 -31.15
CA MET A 273 -4.67 16.77 -31.01
C MET A 273 -4.97 18.05 -30.25
N ASP A 274 -6.25 18.47 -30.22
CA ASP A 274 -6.68 19.67 -29.51
C ASP A 274 -6.96 19.37 -28.01
N PRO A 275 -6.17 19.95 -27.09
CA PRO A 275 -6.32 19.72 -25.65
C PRO A 275 -7.70 20.11 -25.11
N GLU A 276 -8.36 21.13 -25.68
CA GLU A 276 -9.64 21.65 -25.19
C GLU A 276 -10.80 20.69 -25.52
N THR A 277 -10.83 20.16 -26.75
CA THR A 277 -11.88 19.22 -27.20
C THR A 277 -11.59 17.76 -26.87
N SER A 278 -10.35 17.44 -26.45
CA SER A 278 -9.91 16.08 -26.13
C SER A 278 -10.83 15.36 -25.13
N ARG A 279 -11.33 16.05 -24.09
CA ARG A 279 -12.17 15.43 -23.06
C ARG A 279 -13.45 14.84 -23.65
N GLU A 280 -14.14 15.59 -24.51
CA GLU A 280 -15.39 15.12 -25.14
C GLU A 280 -15.15 13.93 -26.05
N TYR A 281 -14.02 13.91 -26.76
CA TYR A 281 -13.60 12.78 -27.58
C TYR A 281 -13.46 11.52 -26.71
N PHE A 282 -12.66 11.57 -25.64
CA PHE A 282 -12.44 10.41 -24.77
C PHE A 282 -13.72 9.95 -24.09
N LEU A 283 -14.62 10.87 -23.75
CA LEU A 283 -15.91 10.54 -23.16
C LEU A 283 -16.80 9.80 -24.16
N LYS A 284 -16.88 10.24 -25.43
CA LYS A 284 -17.61 9.53 -26.51
C LYS A 284 -16.98 8.17 -26.81
N PHE A 285 -15.66 8.11 -26.89
CA PHE A 285 -14.91 6.87 -27.11
C PHE A 285 -15.17 5.86 -25.98
N ALA A 286 -15.09 6.30 -24.72
CA ALA A 286 -15.34 5.46 -23.56
C ALA A 286 -16.77 4.93 -23.57
N ARG A 287 -17.78 5.79 -23.79
CA ARG A 287 -19.20 5.37 -23.89
C ARG A 287 -19.41 4.28 -24.93
N ALA A 288 -18.86 4.45 -26.13
CA ALA A 288 -18.99 3.47 -27.20
C ALA A 288 -18.29 2.15 -26.84
N THR A 289 -17.05 2.24 -26.37
CA THR A 289 -16.19 1.08 -26.10
C THR A 289 -16.67 0.27 -24.89
N LEU A 290 -17.07 0.95 -23.82
CA LEU A 290 -17.64 0.33 -22.61
C LEU A 290 -18.89 -0.46 -22.95
N ARG A 291 -19.79 0.11 -23.76
CA ARG A 291 -21.02 -0.58 -24.20
C ARG A 291 -20.70 -1.87 -24.94
N THR A 292 -19.80 -1.81 -25.93
CA THR A 292 -19.40 -3.00 -26.69
C THR A 292 -18.78 -4.08 -25.80
N ILE A 293 -17.83 -3.73 -24.92
CA ILE A 293 -17.18 -4.71 -24.05
C ILE A 293 -18.18 -5.31 -23.05
N ALA A 294 -19.07 -4.50 -22.48
CA ALA A 294 -20.08 -4.97 -21.54
C ALA A 294 -21.06 -5.95 -22.20
N GLU A 295 -21.49 -5.66 -23.45
CA GLU A 295 -22.32 -6.56 -24.26
C GLU A 295 -21.59 -7.88 -24.58
N ASP A 296 -20.33 -7.82 -25.02
CA ASP A 296 -19.52 -8.99 -25.36
C ASP A 296 -19.32 -9.95 -24.17
N GLU A 297 -19.24 -9.40 -22.94
CA GLU A 297 -18.96 -10.16 -21.73
C GLU A 297 -20.19 -10.44 -20.85
N GLY A 298 -21.36 -9.99 -21.27
CA GLY A 298 -22.61 -10.17 -20.52
C GLY A 298 -22.61 -9.44 -19.17
N ILE A 299 -21.84 -8.35 -19.03
CA ILE A 299 -21.81 -7.54 -17.81
C ILE A 299 -22.98 -6.54 -17.86
N PRO A 300 -23.93 -6.57 -16.90
CA PRO A 300 -25.05 -5.64 -16.89
C PRO A 300 -24.56 -4.23 -16.56
N LEU A 301 -24.64 -3.34 -17.55
CA LEU A 301 -24.27 -1.93 -17.41
C LEU A 301 -25.47 -1.05 -17.77
N ASP A 302 -26.06 -0.42 -16.76
CA ASP A 302 -27.13 0.57 -16.99
C ASP A 302 -26.55 1.89 -17.54
N ILE A 303 -27.45 2.78 -17.95
CA ILE A 303 -27.08 4.08 -18.53
C ILE A 303 -26.31 4.93 -17.51
N GLU A 304 -26.72 4.93 -16.25
CA GLU A 304 -26.10 5.73 -15.20
C GLU A 304 -24.64 5.29 -14.96
N LYS A 305 -24.40 3.99 -14.82
CA LYS A 305 -23.07 3.39 -14.70
C LYS A 305 -22.22 3.62 -15.94
N LEU A 306 -22.79 3.51 -17.14
CA LEU A 306 -22.07 3.81 -18.38
C LEU A 306 -21.55 5.24 -18.39
N GLU A 307 -22.38 6.20 -17.98
CA GLU A 307 -22.01 7.61 -17.87
C GLU A 307 -20.91 7.83 -16.83
N ILE A 308 -21.07 7.21 -15.66
CA ILE A 308 -20.11 7.24 -14.57
C ILE A 308 -18.73 6.73 -15.03
N LEU A 309 -18.67 5.53 -15.60
CA LEU A 309 -17.41 4.94 -16.05
C LEU A 309 -16.77 5.75 -17.18
N SER A 310 -17.58 6.31 -18.08
CA SER A 310 -17.08 7.14 -19.18
C SER A 310 -16.46 8.45 -18.70
N ASP A 311 -17.08 9.11 -17.70
CA ASP A 311 -16.53 10.33 -17.10
C ASP A 311 -15.24 10.04 -16.34
N ILE A 312 -15.17 8.95 -15.56
CA ILE A 312 -13.95 8.49 -14.89
C ILE A 312 -12.84 8.25 -15.91
N PHE A 313 -13.16 7.54 -16.99
CA PHE A 313 -12.19 7.27 -18.04
C PHE A 313 -11.62 8.56 -18.63
N ALA A 314 -12.49 9.51 -18.99
CA ALA A 314 -12.08 10.79 -19.55
C ALA A 314 -11.25 11.61 -18.55
N LYS A 315 -11.65 11.65 -17.28
CA LYS A 315 -10.96 12.35 -16.19
C LYS A 315 -9.52 11.90 -15.98
N TYR A 316 -9.24 10.60 -16.06
CA TYR A 316 -7.88 10.08 -15.85
C TYR A 316 -7.07 9.88 -17.15
N THR A 317 -7.72 9.96 -18.33
CA THR A 317 -7.02 9.82 -19.62
C THR A 317 -6.66 11.17 -20.24
N ALA A 318 -7.56 12.14 -20.14
CA ALA A 318 -7.37 13.50 -20.67
C ALA A 318 -7.70 14.60 -19.67
N GLY A 319 -8.24 14.27 -18.51
CA GLY A 319 -8.36 15.25 -17.44
C GLY A 319 -7.05 15.45 -16.69
N LEU A 320 -7.17 16.13 -15.55
CA LEU A 320 -6.14 16.28 -14.53
C LEU A 320 -6.29 15.25 -13.39
N GLY A 321 -7.01 14.14 -13.63
CA GLY A 321 -7.26 13.12 -12.61
C GLY A 321 -8.01 13.68 -11.40
N LEU A 322 -7.56 13.33 -10.19
CA LEU A 322 -8.15 13.79 -8.93
C LEU A 322 -7.99 15.30 -8.70
N LEU A 323 -6.98 15.94 -9.31
CA LEU A 323 -6.77 17.38 -9.18
C LEU A 323 -7.97 18.17 -9.72
N GLU A 324 -8.68 17.65 -10.73
CA GLU A 324 -9.90 18.30 -11.24
C GLU A 324 -10.96 18.48 -10.17
N ASP A 325 -11.14 17.50 -9.28
CA ASP A 325 -12.17 17.61 -8.25
C ASP A 325 -11.77 18.62 -7.17
N LEU A 326 -10.47 18.69 -6.85
CA LEU A 326 -9.94 19.65 -5.89
C LEU A 326 -10.03 21.08 -6.43
N LEU A 327 -9.69 21.29 -7.70
CA LEU A 327 -9.80 22.59 -8.37
C LEU A 327 -11.26 23.08 -8.49
N LEU A 328 -12.23 22.18 -8.43
CA LEU A 328 -13.66 22.53 -8.44
C LEU A 328 -14.23 22.86 -7.05
N ASP A 329 -13.45 22.70 -5.99
CA ASP A 329 -13.88 23.09 -4.64
C ASP A 329 -13.66 24.59 -4.41
N ALA A 330 -14.74 25.36 -4.44
CA ALA A 330 -14.70 26.81 -4.22
C ALA A 330 -14.18 27.24 -2.83
N ASN A 331 -14.02 26.32 -1.89
CA ASN A 331 -13.47 26.62 -0.57
C ASN A 331 -11.94 26.50 -0.52
N ILE A 332 -11.32 25.86 -1.51
CA ILE A 332 -9.86 25.71 -1.63
C ILE A 332 -9.29 26.99 -2.26
N GLN A 333 -8.24 27.54 -1.64
CA GLN A 333 -7.48 28.66 -2.20
C GLN A 333 -6.22 28.18 -2.92
N ASP A 334 -5.45 27.30 -2.25
CA ASP A 334 -4.16 26.83 -2.74
C ASP A 334 -4.05 25.31 -2.62
N ILE A 335 -3.35 24.70 -3.57
CA ILE A 335 -3.03 23.27 -3.60
C ILE A 335 -1.52 23.14 -3.80
N TYR A 336 -0.85 22.43 -2.90
CA TYR A 336 0.59 22.15 -2.98
C TYR A 336 0.84 20.66 -3.19
N ILE A 337 1.57 20.35 -4.26
CA ILE A 337 2.04 19.00 -4.60
C ILE A 337 3.56 19.01 -4.53
N ASN A 338 4.10 18.55 -3.41
CA ASN A 338 5.53 18.65 -3.10
C ASN A 338 6.27 17.33 -3.38
N ALA A 339 7.41 17.40 -4.06
CA ALA A 339 8.30 16.25 -4.23
C ALA A 339 8.99 15.87 -2.89
N PRO A 340 9.28 14.57 -2.64
CA PRO A 340 8.87 13.41 -3.43
C PRO A 340 7.38 13.09 -3.24
N VAL A 341 6.63 13.06 -4.33
CA VAL A 341 5.15 12.97 -4.29
C VAL A 341 4.63 11.65 -3.74
N ALA A 342 5.42 10.59 -3.86
CA ALA A 342 5.07 9.28 -3.32
C ALA A 342 4.98 9.25 -1.78
N ASN A 343 5.75 10.10 -1.08
CA ASN A 343 5.84 10.09 0.39
C ASN A 343 5.21 11.32 1.05
N ASN A 344 4.87 12.35 0.26
CA ASN A 344 4.29 13.59 0.76
C ASN A 344 2.80 13.66 0.39
N PRO A 345 1.90 13.83 1.37
CA PRO A 345 0.51 14.09 1.06
C PRO A 345 0.36 15.44 0.35
N LEU A 346 -0.69 15.58 -0.44
CA LEU A 346 -1.08 16.85 -1.02
C LEU A 346 -1.56 17.78 0.10
N HIS A 347 -1.07 19.03 0.11
CA HIS A 347 -1.47 20.03 1.10
C HIS A 347 -2.42 21.04 0.47
N ILE A 348 -3.40 21.49 1.26
CA ILE A 348 -4.49 22.33 0.80
C ILE A 348 -4.63 23.51 1.75
N VAL A 349 -4.84 24.71 1.21
CA VAL A 349 -5.35 25.84 1.98
C VAL A 349 -6.85 25.91 1.77
N TRP A 350 -7.61 25.66 2.84
CA TRP A 350 -9.06 25.64 2.84
C TRP A 350 -9.59 26.77 3.72
N GLN A 351 -10.30 27.72 3.13
CA GLN A 351 -10.76 28.98 3.75
C GLN A 351 -9.67 29.69 4.59
N GLY A 352 -8.43 29.70 4.11
CA GLY A 352 -7.29 30.33 4.78
C GLY A 352 -6.62 29.48 5.88
N GLU A 353 -7.07 28.25 6.11
CA GLU A 353 -6.45 27.31 7.05
C GLU A 353 -5.71 26.20 6.30
N GLU A 354 -4.55 25.79 6.81
CA GLU A 354 -3.76 24.70 6.23
C GLU A 354 -4.31 23.33 6.62
N TYR A 355 -4.47 22.46 5.63
CA TYR A 355 -4.87 21.08 5.77
C TYR A 355 -3.87 20.15 5.07
N THR A 356 -3.50 19.08 5.75
CA THR A 356 -2.90 17.92 5.10
C THR A 356 -4.01 17.06 4.52
N SER A 357 -3.85 16.48 3.33
CA SER A 357 -4.86 15.57 2.76
C SER A 357 -4.52 14.10 2.98
N ASN A 358 -5.48 13.22 2.69
CA ASN A 358 -5.25 11.77 2.58
C ASN A 358 -4.80 11.32 1.18
N ILE A 359 -4.40 12.25 0.31
CA ILE A 359 -4.11 12.04 -1.12
C ILE A 359 -2.60 12.09 -1.34
N TYR A 360 -2.05 11.12 -2.07
CA TYR A 360 -0.65 11.08 -2.49
C TYR A 360 -0.59 10.83 -3.99
N PHE A 361 0.16 11.67 -4.70
CA PHE A 361 0.34 11.51 -6.14
C PHE A 361 1.52 10.56 -6.40
N SER A 362 1.41 9.76 -7.46
CA SER A 362 2.54 9.02 -7.98
C SER A 362 3.39 9.89 -8.91
N GLU A 363 4.61 9.46 -9.19
CA GLU A 363 5.45 10.07 -10.24
C GLU A 363 4.73 10.04 -11.61
N GLN A 364 3.95 8.99 -11.88
CA GLN A 364 3.18 8.87 -13.13
C GLN A 364 2.05 9.91 -13.22
N ASP A 365 1.40 10.22 -12.09
CA ASP A 365 0.39 11.30 -12.05
C ASP A 365 1.05 12.65 -12.35
N VAL A 366 2.22 12.92 -11.76
CA VAL A 366 2.97 14.17 -12.00
C VAL A 366 3.44 14.26 -13.45
N ASP A 367 3.94 13.18 -14.03
CA ASP A 367 4.34 13.12 -15.44
C ASP A 367 3.14 13.33 -16.38
N ALA A 368 1.99 12.75 -16.06
CA ALA A 368 0.76 12.94 -16.82
C ALA A 368 0.30 14.41 -16.76
N LEU A 369 0.28 15.00 -15.56
CA LEU A 369 -0.04 16.42 -15.36
C LEU A 369 0.94 17.34 -16.09
N SER A 370 2.23 17.07 -15.98
CA SER A 370 3.30 17.79 -16.69
C SER A 370 3.06 17.78 -18.21
N SER A 371 2.75 16.61 -18.77
CA SER A 371 2.43 16.46 -20.19
C SER A 371 1.15 17.23 -20.57
N ARG A 372 0.10 17.19 -19.74
CA ARG A 372 -1.14 17.94 -19.97
C ARG A 372 -0.93 19.45 -19.90
N PHE A 373 -0.23 19.96 -18.89
CA PHE A 373 0.06 21.39 -18.77
C PHE A 373 0.94 21.90 -19.91
N ARG A 374 1.92 21.12 -20.36
CA ARG A 374 2.69 21.42 -21.58
C ARG A 374 1.78 21.53 -22.80
N SER A 375 0.84 20.60 -22.94
CA SER A 375 -0.10 20.58 -24.07
C SER A 375 -1.07 21.76 -24.03
N LEU A 376 -1.62 22.08 -22.85
CA LEU A 376 -2.60 23.16 -22.66
C LEU A 376 -1.96 24.56 -22.74
N SER A 377 -0.75 24.73 -22.22
CA SER A 377 -0.04 26.01 -22.27
C SER A 377 0.54 26.35 -23.64
N GLY A 378 0.75 25.34 -24.49
CA GLY A 378 1.53 25.48 -25.73
C GLY A 378 3.01 25.83 -25.49
N ARG A 379 3.49 25.74 -24.23
CA ARG A 379 4.86 26.09 -23.83
C ARG A 379 5.67 24.84 -23.51
N PRO A 380 6.98 24.83 -23.76
CA PRO A 380 7.82 23.72 -23.33
C PRO A 380 7.86 23.64 -21.80
N PHE A 381 7.64 22.44 -21.27
CA PHE A 381 7.91 22.09 -19.88
C PHE A 381 8.66 20.76 -19.88
N SER A 382 9.93 20.79 -19.49
CA SER A 382 10.87 19.68 -19.55
C SER A 382 12.08 19.98 -18.67
N GLU A 383 13.03 19.06 -18.54
CA GLU A 383 14.27 19.34 -17.82
C GLU A 383 15.06 20.52 -18.40
N ALA A 384 14.90 20.82 -19.70
CA ALA A 384 15.53 21.96 -20.36
C ALA A 384 14.78 23.28 -20.12
N ALA A 385 13.49 23.20 -19.80
CA ALA A 385 12.61 24.32 -19.47
C ALA A 385 11.80 23.95 -18.22
N PRO A 386 12.43 23.96 -17.03
CA PRO A 386 11.92 23.28 -15.84
C PRO A 386 10.87 24.10 -15.08
N ILE A 387 10.43 25.24 -15.61
CA ILE A 387 9.48 26.13 -14.96
C ILE A 387 8.33 26.35 -15.93
N LEU A 388 7.11 26.17 -15.43
CA LEU A 388 5.88 26.50 -16.15
C LEU A 388 4.99 27.35 -15.26
N ASP A 389 4.46 28.41 -15.83
CA ASP A 389 3.45 29.27 -15.21
C ASP A 389 2.35 29.52 -16.25
N MET A 390 1.12 29.13 -15.91
CA MET A 390 -0.03 29.22 -16.79
C MET A 390 -1.35 29.40 -16.03
N GLY A 391 -2.33 30.03 -16.66
CA GLY A 391 -3.72 29.98 -16.23
C GLY A 391 -4.41 28.69 -16.70
N LEU A 392 -5.33 28.19 -15.90
CA LEU A 392 -6.33 27.19 -16.27
C LEU A 392 -7.71 27.83 -16.17
N ASP A 393 -8.14 28.45 -17.25
CA ASP A 393 -9.39 29.19 -17.31
C ASP A 393 -10.61 28.30 -17.01
N ALA A 394 -10.57 27.03 -17.40
CA ALA A 394 -11.64 26.05 -17.13
C ALA A 394 -11.90 25.82 -15.63
N TYR A 395 -10.93 26.17 -14.77
CA TYR A 395 -11.00 26.01 -13.32
C TYR A 395 -10.78 27.33 -12.57
N ASP A 396 -10.74 28.47 -13.27
CA ASP A 396 -10.43 29.80 -12.70
C ASP A 396 -9.20 29.78 -11.78
N SER A 397 -8.15 29.06 -12.20
CA SER A 397 -6.98 28.74 -11.38
C SER A 397 -5.69 29.07 -12.11
N ARG A 398 -4.59 29.24 -11.36
CA ARG A 398 -3.24 29.43 -11.91
C ARG A 398 -2.33 28.32 -11.42
N ILE A 399 -1.50 27.79 -12.30
CA ILE A 399 -0.57 26.72 -11.98
C ILE A 399 0.85 27.23 -12.16
N ALA A 400 1.66 27.03 -11.12
CA ALA A 400 3.11 27.13 -11.17
C ALA A 400 3.68 25.72 -10.95
N ALA A 401 4.43 25.22 -11.92
CA ALA A 401 5.07 23.92 -11.85
C ALA A 401 6.58 24.05 -12.00
N ILE A 402 7.32 23.32 -11.17
CA ILE A 402 8.78 23.29 -11.18
C ILE A 402 9.20 21.82 -11.29
N SER A 403 10.03 21.51 -12.28
CA SER A 403 10.64 20.19 -12.46
C SER A 403 12.16 20.26 -12.27
N ARG A 404 12.82 19.10 -12.30
CA ARG A 404 14.27 19.03 -12.14
C ARG A 404 14.96 19.60 -13.40
N PRO A 405 15.88 20.57 -13.27
CA PRO A 405 16.65 21.05 -14.42
C PRO A 405 17.64 19.99 -14.91
N LEU A 406 17.97 20.04 -16.21
CA LEU A 406 19.15 19.38 -16.77
C LEU A 406 20.40 19.93 -16.06
N THR A 407 21.17 19.05 -15.41
CA THR A 407 22.46 19.35 -14.77
C THR A 407 23.61 19.32 -15.75
#